data_AF-A0AAD8UNV1-F1
#
_entry.id   AF-A0AAD8UNV1-F1
#
_cell.length_a   1.000
_cell.length_b   1.000
_cell.length_c   1.000
_cell.angle_alpha   90.00
_cell.angle_beta   90.00
_cell.angle_gamma   90.00
#
_symmetry.space_group_name_H-M   'P 1'
#
loop_
_entity.id
_entity.type
_entity.pdbx_description
1 polymer ?
#
loop_
_entity_poly.entity_id
_entity_poly.type
_entity_poly.pdbx_seq_one_letter_code
_entity_poly.pdbx_strand_id
1 'polypeptide(L)'
;MSGQGYEYKSSGTNSEGNHYCARDYGSSASNSNSYHYSNTDGSYYYSNPNGSTYYNDGNGGSTYTSSSGERTSSGYGGGSSGNSGKK
;
A
#
# COMPACT_ATOMS: atom_id res chain seq x y z
N MET A 1 -8.14 -24.13 2.16
CA MET A 1 -8.38 -23.01 3.10
C MET A 1 -8.25 -21.74 2.29
N SER A 2 -9.36 -21.15 1.83
CA SER A 2 -9.34 -19.91 1.02
C SER A 2 -10.58 -19.10 1.35
N GLY A 3 -10.72 -18.69 2.63
CA GLY A 3 -11.77 -17.78 3.09
C GLY A 3 -11.35 -16.31 3.01
N GLN A 4 -10.19 -16.04 2.44
CA GLN A 4 -9.64 -14.72 2.21
C GLN A 4 -9.90 -14.46 0.72
N GLY A 5 -10.66 -13.43 0.36
CA GLY A 5 -11.07 -13.14 -1.03
C GLY A 5 -9.94 -12.73 -1.98
N TYR A 6 -8.75 -13.32 -1.81
CA TYR A 6 -7.59 -13.19 -2.66
C TYR A 6 -6.74 -14.47 -2.63
N GLU A 7 -6.00 -14.70 -3.71
CA GLU A 7 -4.97 -15.72 -3.80
C GLU A 7 -3.58 -15.10 -3.58
N TYR A 8 -2.69 -15.84 -2.93
CA TYR A 8 -1.29 -15.41 -2.83
C TYR A 8 -0.57 -15.75 -4.13
N LYS A 9 -0.09 -14.72 -4.84
CA LYS A 9 0.65 -14.88 -6.11
C LYS A 9 2.09 -15.25 -5.87
N SER A 10 2.72 -14.53 -4.95
CA SER A 10 4.12 -14.69 -4.58
C SER A 10 4.35 -13.98 -3.27
N SER A 11 5.22 -14.54 -2.44
CA SER A 11 5.79 -13.82 -1.32
C SER A 11 7.26 -14.14 -1.21
N GLY A 12 8.01 -13.29 -0.52
CA GLY A 12 9.42 -13.49 -0.31
C GLY A 12 9.99 -12.47 0.64
N THR A 13 11.25 -12.69 0.98
CA THR A 13 12.06 -11.76 1.77
C THR A 13 13.36 -11.56 1.02
N ASN A 14 13.75 -10.30 0.79
CA ASN A 14 15.00 -9.99 0.12
C ASN A 14 16.19 -10.10 1.10
N SER A 15 17.43 -9.95 0.60
CA SER A 15 18.64 -10.04 1.42
C SER A 15 18.76 -8.96 2.51
N GLU A 16 18.01 -7.87 2.38
CA GLU A 16 17.95 -6.77 3.35
C GLU A 16 16.89 -7.02 4.43
N GLY A 17 16.16 -8.14 4.35
CA GLY A 17 15.09 -8.51 5.27
C GLY A 17 13.73 -7.90 4.93
N ASN A 18 13.61 -7.19 3.80
CA ASN A 18 12.33 -6.61 3.38
C ASN A 18 11.42 -7.71 2.86
N HIS A 19 10.17 -7.71 3.32
CA HIS A 19 9.18 -8.70 2.97
C HIS A 19 8.24 -8.17 1.90
N TYR A 20 7.92 -9.00 0.90
CA TYR A 20 6.90 -8.68 -0.09
C TYR A 20 5.89 -9.82 -0.19
N CYS A 21 4.64 -9.46 -0.44
CA CYS A 21 3.52 -10.36 -0.57
C CYS A 21 2.56 -9.85 -1.64
N ALA A 22 2.65 -10.42 -2.83
CA ALA A 22 1.74 -10.18 -3.94
C ALA A 22 0.46 -11.01 -3.78
N ARG A 23 -0.68 -10.37 -4.04
CA ARG A 23 -2.03 -10.91 -3.85
C ARG A 23 -2.86 -10.68 -5.11
N ASP A 24 -3.66 -11.66 -5.48
CA ASP A 24 -4.59 -11.59 -6.60
C ASP A 24 -6.02 -11.63 -6.06
N TYR A 25 -6.75 -10.54 -6.19
CA TYR A 25 -8.15 -10.46 -5.78
C TYR A 25 -9.11 -10.87 -6.92
N GLY A 26 -8.56 -11.42 -8.01
CA GLY A 26 -9.30 -11.84 -9.19
C GLY A 26 -9.58 -10.71 -10.17
N SER A 27 -10.22 -11.05 -11.29
CA SER A 27 -10.54 -10.13 -12.40
C SER A 27 -11.49 -8.99 -12.03
N SER A 28 -12.18 -9.08 -10.89
CA SER A 28 -13.07 -8.03 -10.40
C SER A 28 -12.35 -6.91 -9.65
N ALA A 29 -11.07 -7.09 -9.34
CA ALA A 29 -10.27 -6.04 -8.70
C ALA A 29 -9.89 -4.96 -9.73
N SER A 30 -10.07 -3.70 -9.37
CA SER A 30 -9.59 -2.56 -10.16
C SER A 30 -8.07 -2.56 -10.32
N ASN A 31 -7.36 -3.23 -9.42
CA ASN A 31 -5.92 -3.39 -9.43
C ASN A 31 -5.53 -4.87 -9.28
N SER A 32 -5.11 -5.45 -10.40
CA SER A 32 -4.61 -6.83 -10.50
C SER A 32 -3.22 -7.03 -9.87
N ASN A 33 -2.54 -5.95 -9.51
CA ASN A 33 -1.22 -5.97 -8.90
C ASN A 33 -1.28 -5.49 -7.45
N SER A 34 -2.15 -6.12 -6.67
CA SER A 34 -2.25 -5.85 -5.24
C SER A 34 -1.07 -6.49 -4.51
N TYR A 35 -0.43 -5.76 -3.62
CA TYR A 35 0.69 -6.29 -2.83
C TYR A 35 0.89 -5.53 -1.54
N HIS A 36 1.54 -6.20 -0.60
CA HIS A 36 2.07 -5.62 0.62
C HIS A 36 3.59 -5.73 0.60
N TYR A 37 4.27 -4.63 0.91
CA TYR A 37 5.72 -4.56 1.02
C TYR A 37 6.07 -3.98 2.39
N SER A 38 6.92 -4.66 3.15
CA SER A 38 7.34 -4.21 4.48
C SER A 38 8.86 -4.13 4.50
N ASN A 39 9.37 -3.02 5.00
CA ASN A 39 10.79 -2.80 5.18
C ASN A 39 11.20 -3.10 6.62
N THR A 40 12.49 -3.39 6.80
CA THR A 40 13.06 -3.63 8.13
C THR A 40 13.13 -2.37 9.00
N ASP A 41 13.09 -1.19 8.39
CA ASP A 41 13.02 0.11 9.07
C ASP A 41 11.63 0.42 9.65
N GLY A 42 10.66 -0.49 9.49
CA GLY A 42 9.28 -0.33 9.96
C GLY A 42 8.35 0.37 8.99
N SER A 43 8.88 0.94 7.90
CA SER A 43 8.05 1.47 6.81
C SER A 43 7.38 0.33 6.04
N TYR A 44 6.20 0.61 5.49
CA TYR A 44 5.49 -0.38 4.68
C TYR A 44 4.60 0.28 3.63
N TYR A 45 4.26 -0.50 2.62
CA TYR A 45 3.48 -0.08 1.47
C TYR A 45 2.40 -1.11 1.14
N TYR A 46 1.20 -0.62 0.87
CA TYR A 46 0.07 -1.38 0.35
C TYR A 46 -0.33 -0.85 -1.02
N SER A 47 -0.41 -1.77 -1.97
CA SER A 47 -1.15 -1.62 -3.23
C SER A 47 -2.44 -2.41 -3.09
N ASN A 48 -3.58 -1.72 -3.03
CA ASN A 48 -4.87 -2.31 -2.72
C ASN A 48 -5.65 -2.68 -3.98
N PRO A 49 -6.58 -3.66 -3.91
CA PRO A 49 -7.35 -4.12 -5.07
C PRO A 49 -8.32 -3.10 -5.63
N ASN A 50 -8.72 -2.11 -4.82
CA ASN A 50 -9.53 -0.98 -5.28
C ASN A 50 -8.70 0.07 -6.05
N GLY A 51 -7.40 -0.13 -6.22
CA GLY A 51 -6.48 0.80 -6.88
C GLY A 51 -5.94 1.90 -5.98
N SER A 52 -6.35 1.96 -4.70
CA SER A 52 -5.71 2.85 -3.75
C SER A 52 -4.37 2.30 -3.28
N THR A 53 -3.53 3.17 -2.74
CA THR A 53 -2.26 2.80 -2.14
C THR A 53 -2.12 3.45 -0.78
N TYR A 54 -1.34 2.82 0.09
CA TYR A 54 -1.05 3.37 1.41
C TYR A 54 0.42 3.14 1.71
N TYR A 55 1.10 4.19 2.13
CA TYR A 55 2.50 4.18 2.52
C TYR A 55 2.62 4.64 3.97
N ASN A 56 3.38 3.92 4.79
CA ASN A 56 3.77 4.34 6.12
C ASN A 56 5.30 4.44 6.13
N ASP A 57 5.83 5.52 6.71
CA ASP A 57 7.26 5.79 6.70
C ASP A 57 8.03 5.17 7.88
N GLY A 58 7.36 4.40 8.75
CA GLY A 58 7.94 3.81 9.96
C GLY A 58 8.22 4.81 11.09
N ASN A 59 8.05 6.10 10.83
CA ASN A 59 8.32 7.23 11.72
C ASN A 59 7.00 7.98 12.06
N GLY A 60 5.90 7.24 12.03
CA GLY A 60 4.53 7.69 12.31
C GLY A 60 3.96 8.71 11.35
N GLY A 61 4.56 8.91 10.18
CA GLY A 61 3.92 9.49 9.02
C GLY A 61 3.34 8.41 8.11
N SER A 62 2.27 8.77 7.42
CA SER A 62 1.65 7.90 6.42
C SER A 62 0.99 8.70 5.32
N THR A 63 0.94 8.14 4.12
CA THR A 63 0.28 8.72 2.95
C THR A 63 -0.66 7.70 2.35
N TYR A 64 -1.95 8.04 2.33
CA TYR A 64 -2.96 7.34 1.56
C TYR A 64 -3.10 8.01 0.19
N THR A 65 -3.10 7.24 -0.89
CA THR A 65 -3.43 7.71 -2.24
C THR A 65 -4.66 6.96 -2.74
N SER A 66 -5.75 7.65 -3.02
CA SER A 66 -6.94 7.05 -3.61
C SER A 66 -6.66 6.54 -5.04
N SER A 67 -7.54 5.69 -5.55
CA SER A 67 -7.50 5.26 -6.95
C SER A 67 -7.60 6.41 -7.96
N SER A 68 -8.16 7.54 -7.55
CA SER A 68 -8.27 8.78 -8.35
C SER A 68 -7.02 9.66 -8.26
N GLY A 69 -6.01 9.26 -7.48
CA GLY A 69 -4.77 10.02 -7.30
C GLY A 69 -4.79 11.04 -6.16
N GLU A 70 -5.94 11.27 -5.52
CA GLU A 70 -6.02 12.14 -4.33
C GLU A 70 -5.16 11.59 -3.20
N ARG A 71 -4.30 12.44 -2.62
CA ARG A 71 -3.38 12.05 -1.54
C ARG A 71 -3.77 12.68 -0.21
N THR A 72 -3.70 11.89 0.84
CA THR A 72 -3.89 12.34 2.22
C THR A 72 -2.73 11.85 3.05
N SER A 73 -1.93 12.78 3.58
CA SER A 73 -0.82 12.47 4.48
C SER A 73 -1.23 12.79 5.93
N SER A 74 -0.77 11.97 6.87
CA SER A 74 -1.01 12.14 8.31
C SER A 74 0.23 11.69 9.10
N GLY A 75 0.65 12.46 10.11
CA GLY A 75 1.73 12.09 11.02
C GLY A 75 1.86 12.99 12.26
N TYR A 76 2.62 12.53 13.26
CA TYR A 76 2.85 13.28 14.50
C TYR A 76 3.80 14.46 14.24
N GLY A 77 3.31 15.68 14.44
CA GLY A 77 4.08 16.91 14.27
C GLY A 77 3.76 17.67 12.98
N GLY A 78 2.69 18.45 13.02
CA GLY A 78 2.41 19.50 12.02
C GLY A 78 1.42 19.07 10.95
N GLY A 79 0.20 19.59 11.04
CA GLY A 79 -0.76 19.47 9.95
C GLY A 79 -0.28 20.20 8.70
N SER A 80 -0.58 19.64 7.53
CA SER A 80 -0.90 20.45 6.35
C SER A 80 -1.68 19.64 5.33
N SER A 81 -2.84 20.16 5.00
CA SER A 81 -3.60 19.95 3.77
C SER A 81 -2.71 19.89 2.52
N GLY A 82 -2.97 18.92 1.64
CA GLY A 82 -2.30 18.79 0.35
C GLY A 82 -3.24 18.33 -0.76
N ASN A 83 -4.30 19.11 -1.02
CA ASN A 83 -4.96 19.12 -2.32
C ASN A 83 -3.90 19.56 -3.36
N SER A 84 -3.48 18.65 -4.24
CA SER A 84 -2.72 19.00 -5.44
C SER A 84 -3.52 18.55 -6.65
N GLY A 85 -4.31 19.49 -7.15
CA GLY A 85 -5.24 19.27 -8.25
C GLY A 85 -4.56 18.99 -9.59
N LYS A 86 -5.36 18.34 -10.44
CA LYS A 86 -5.57 18.60 -11.87
C LYS A 86 -4.42 19.28 -12.62
N LYS A 87 -3.82 18.56 -13.57
CA LYS A 87 -3.67 19.00 -14.96
C LYS A 87 -3.85 17.84 -15.91
#